data_AF-A0A918QME2-F1
#
_entry.id   AF-A0A918QME2-F1
#
_cell.length_a   1.000
_cell.length_b   1.000
_cell.length_c   1.000
_cell.angle_alpha   90.00
_cell.angle_beta   90.00
_cell.angle_gamma   90.00
#
_symmetry.space_group_name_H-M   'P 1'
#
loop_
_entity.id
_entity.type
_entity.pdbx_description
1 polymer ?
#
loop_
_entity_poly.entity_id
_entity_poly.type
_entity_poly.pdbx_seq_one_letter_code
_entity_poly.pdbx_strand_id
1 'polypeptide(L)'
;MDLAEIWRVMRRRWYVLLPGLALTAALTAGLYLLVPVEYRSQSTVTLLNSKKATVAFDGNPFLSTQASLTGMADGLARNLNSDDAVADLKSLGVTGQHEAKIADNAQGPFMWLSVTGTDPAAVLKSDEIFTAYAEKRLQEFQTKQSVTPEAMIRMATIVPPQKPEAQTKTRLQYLIMAGALGFVLSLVATFFVEARRRRPGRHRPAPEGAAPAADGSPAPAGIAGAR
;
A
#
# COMPACT_ATOMS: atom_id res chain seq x y z
N MET A 1 23.29 -22.15 -8.37
CA MET A 1 23.72 -22.15 -6.95
C MET A 1 22.90 -23.19 -6.25
N ASP A 2 23.54 -24.15 -5.60
CA ASP A 2 22.84 -25.24 -4.91
C ASP A 2 22.42 -24.79 -3.49
N LEU A 3 21.36 -25.37 -2.91
CA LEU A 3 20.91 -25.02 -1.53
C LEU A 3 22.03 -25.21 -0.51
N ALA A 4 22.86 -26.24 -0.71
CA ALA A 4 24.05 -26.51 0.09
C ALA A 4 25.10 -25.39 0.00
N GLU A 5 25.25 -24.76 -1.17
CA GLU A 5 26.19 -23.65 -1.35
C GLU A 5 25.70 -22.39 -0.63
N ILE A 6 24.40 -22.08 -0.72
CA ILE A 6 23.77 -20.96 0.00
C ILE A 6 23.98 -21.13 1.51
N TRP A 7 23.65 -22.29 2.05
CA TRP A 7 23.84 -22.60 3.47
C TRP A 7 25.31 -22.49 3.91
N ARG A 8 26.24 -22.95 3.07
CA ARG A 8 27.68 -22.85 3.34
C ARG A 8 28.15 -21.40 3.42
N VAL A 9 27.68 -20.55 2.50
CA VAL A 9 28.03 -19.12 2.49
C VAL A 9 27.45 -18.41 3.72
N MET A 10 26.18 -18.68 4.06
CA MET A 10 25.53 -18.09 5.23
C MET A 10 26.27 -18.41 6.53
N ARG A 11 26.66 -19.67 6.77
CA ARG A 11 27.46 -20.04 7.96
C ARG A 11 28.85 -19.41 7.97
N ARG A 12 29.52 -19.32 6.82
CA ARG A 12 30.88 -18.79 6.71
C ARG A 12 30.94 -17.27 6.90
N ARG A 13 29.86 -16.56 6.56
CA ARG A 13 29.77 -15.09 6.57
C ARG A 13 28.72 -14.58 7.57
N TRP A 14 28.53 -15.31 8.67
CA TRP A 14 27.57 -14.95 9.72
C TRP A 14 27.81 -13.54 10.29
N TYR A 15 29.07 -13.09 10.33
CA TYR A 15 29.47 -11.76 10.80
C TYR A 15 29.04 -10.61 9.87
N VAL A 16 28.55 -10.88 8.66
CA VAL A 16 27.91 -9.89 7.76
C VAL A 16 26.40 -10.03 7.84
N LEU A 17 25.92 -11.27 7.78
CA LEU A 17 24.50 -11.58 7.78
C LEU A 17 23.83 -11.16 9.10
N LEU A 18 24.36 -11.59 10.26
CA LEU A 18 23.73 -11.30 11.55
C LEU A 18 23.66 -9.79 11.84
N PRO A 19 24.72 -8.98 11.64
CA PRO A 19 24.59 -7.54 11.82
C PRO A 19 23.61 -6.88 10.84
N GLY A 20 23.57 -7.33 9.57
CA GLY A 20 22.60 -6.83 8.59
C GLY A 20 21.14 -7.14 8.97
N LEU A 21 20.89 -8.36 9.46
CA LEU A 21 19.58 -8.75 9.98
C LEU A 21 19.22 -8.00 11.26
N ALA A 22 20.19 -7.81 12.17
CA ALA A 22 19.97 -7.04 13.40
C ALA A 22 19.65 -5.57 13.08
N LEU A 23 20.36 -4.95 12.14
CA LEU A 23 20.07 -3.60 11.66
C LEU A 23 18.68 -3.52 11.03
N THR A 24 18.33 -4.49 10.18
CA THR A 24 16.99 -4.58 9.56
C THR A 24 15.91 -4.68 10.65
N ALA A 25 16.07 -5.58 11.62
CA ALA A 25 15.12 -5.75 12.71
C ALA A 25 14.99 -4.46 13.55
N ALA A 26 16.11 -3.78 13.85
CA ALA A 26 16.10 -2.52 14.57
C ALA A 26 15.37 -1.41 13.79
N LEU A 27 15.60 -1.30 12.49
CA LEU A 27 14.92 -0.31 11.63
C LEU A 27 13.42 -0.60 11.50
N THR A 28 13.04 -1.86 11.30
CA THR A 28 11.62 -2.26 11.21
C THR A 28 10.91 -2.05 12.56
N ALA A 29 11.56 -2.39 13.68
CA ALA A 29 11.02 -2.12 15.01
C ALA A 29 10.90 -0.60 15.26
N GLY A 30 11.88 0.19 14.84
CA GLY A 30 11.81 1.65 14.88
C GLY A 30 10.63 2.20 14.10
N LEU A 31 10.41 1.73 12.87
CA LEU A 31 9.23 2.09 12.07
C LEU A 31 7.92 1.69 12.75
N TYR A 32 7.86 0.50 13.35
CA TYR A 32 6.67 0.07 14.08
C TYR A 32 6.36 1.02 15.24
N LEU A 33 7.36 1.45 16.01
CA LEU A 33 7.14 2.34 17.16
C LEU A 33 6.84 3.79 16.74
N LEU A 34 7.42 4.27 15.64
CA LEU A 34 7.32 5.67 15.20
C LEU A 34 6.10 5.93 14.31
N VAL A 35 5.65 4.96 13.52
CA VAL A 35 4.49 5.13 12.63
C VAL A 35 3.21 4.91 13.44
N PRO A 36 2.38 5.95 13.64
CA PRO A 36 1.16 5.84 14.44
C PRO A 36 0.16 4.90 13.77
N VAL A 37 -0.75 4.37 14.58
CA VAL A 37 -1.91 3.63 14.07
C VAL A 37 -2.93 4.65 13.56
N GLU A 38 -3.37 4.48 12.33
CA GLU A 38 -4.50 5.23 11.81
C GLU A 38 -5.81 4.55 12.19
N TYR A 39 -6.81 5.35 12.49
CA TYR A 39 -8.17 4.95 12.79
C TYR A 39 -9.09 5.55 11.74
N ARG A 40 -10.10 4.79 11.32
CA ARG A 40 -11.10 5.24 10.37
C ARG A 40 -12.49 5.13 10.96
N SER A 41 -13.24 6.22 10.89
CA SER A 41 -14.71 6.22 11.04
C SER A 41 -15.33 6.34 9.66
N GLN A 42 -16.44 5.65 9.46
CA GLN A 42 -17.21 5.73 8.22
C GLN A 42 -18.69 5.75 8.53
N SER A 43 -19.40 6.65 7.85
CA SER A 43 -20.85 6.72 7.79
C SER A 43 -21.33 6.40 6.37
N THR A 44 -22.55 5.90 6.26
CA THR A 44 -23.22 5.64 4.98
C THR A 44 -24.49 6.43 4.92
N VAL A 45 -24.59 7.32 3.92
CA VAL A 45 -25.76 8.13 3.66
C VAL A 45 -26.35 7.77 2.31
N THR A 46 -27.65 8.01 2.13
CA THR A 46 -28.33 7.90 0.84
C THR A 46 -29.04 9.20 0.51
N LEU A 47 -29.13 9.49 -0.78
CA LEU A 47 -30.04 10.54 -1.24
C LEU A 47 -31.44 9.96 -1.45
N LEU A 48 -32.44 10.69 -0.97
CA LEU A 48 -33.85 10.37 -1.06
C LEU A 48 -34.54 11.39 -1.96
N ASN A 49 -35.54 10.92 -2.70
CA ASN A 49 -36.33 11.80 -3.53
C ASN A 49 -37.16 12.79 -2.70
N SER A 50 -37.58 13.86 -3.36
CA SER A 50 -38.40 14.91 -2.76
C SER A 50 -39.77 14.39 -2.37
N LYS A 51 -40.42 15.07 -1.41
CA LYS A 51 -41.79 14.71 -0.98
C LYS A 51 -42.76 14.78 -2.16
N LYS A 52 -42.60 15.80 -3.01
CA LYS A 52 -43.38 15.98 -4.24
C LYS A 52 -43.22 14.80 -5.21
N ALA A 53 -42.02 14.27 -5.36
CA ALA A 53 -41.75 13.14 -6.24
C ALA A 53 -42.16 11.77 -5.65
N THR A 54 -42.42 11.69 -4.35
CA THR A 54 -42.85 10.46 -3.67
C THR A 54 -44.36 10.23 -3.65
N VAL A 55 -45.17 11.17 -4.14
CA VAL A 55 -46.64 11.08 -4.05
C VAL A 55 -47.19 9.83 -4.74
N ALA A 56 -46.64 9.44 -5.89
CA ALA A 56 -47.03 8.23 -6.60
C ALA A 56 -46.70 6.91 -5.87
N PHE A 57 -45.96 7.00 -4.76
CA PHE A 57 -45.50 5.88 -3.95
C PHE A 57 -45.98 6.01 -2.50
N ASP A 58 -47.11 6.67 -2.27
CA ASP A 58 -47.69 6.94 -0.95
C ASP A 58 -46.71 7.65 0.02
N GLY A 59 -45.80 8.45 -0.53
CA GLY A 59 -44.79 9.16 0.25
C GLY A 59 -43.56 8.34 0.62
N ASN A 60 -43.45 7.08 0.16
CA ASN A 60 -42.29 6.22 0.44
C ASN A 60 -41.08 6.60 -0.45
N PRO A 61 -40.00 7.17 0.11
CA PRO A 61 -38.84 7.59 -0.66
C PRO A 61 -37.96 6.45 -1.15
N PHE A 62 -38.08 5.26 -0.55
CA PHE A 62 -37.29 4.09 -0.94
C PHE A 62 -37.84 3.38 -2.17
N LEU A 63 -39.12 3.63 -2.52
CA LEU A 63 -39.75 3.11 -3.73
C LEU A 63 -39.60 4.07 -4.94
N SER A 64 -39.07 5.29 -4.72
CA SER A 64 -39.00 6.35 -5.73
C SER A 64 -37.57 6.72 -6.14
N THR A 65 -36.62 5.79 -5.98
CA THR A 65 -35.21 5.98 -6.34
C THR A 65 -35.03 6.14 -7.85
N GLN A 66 -34.24 7.14 -8.27
CA GLN A 66 -33.98 7.44 -9.68
C GLN A 66 -32.47 7.55 -9.95
N ALA A 67 -32.03 7.25 -11.17
CA ALA A 67 -30.62 7.35 -11.57
C ALA A 67 -30.04 8.77 -11.41
N SER A 68 -30.88 9.80 -11.51
CA SER A 68 -30.52 11.21 -11.26
C SER A 68 -30.02 11.45 -9.83
N LEU A 69 -30.52 10.70 -8.84
CA LEU A 69 -30.04 10.80 -7.46
C LEU A 69 -28.60 10.31 -7.34
N THR A 70 -28.22 9.27 -8.10
CA THR A 70 -26.83 8.79 -8.11
C THR A 70 -25.89 9.82 -8.73
N GLY A 71 -26.33 10.50 -9.81
CA GLY A 71 -25.58 11.62 -10.38
C GLY A 71 -25.42 12.80 -9.40
N MET A 72 -26.47 13.13 -8.65
CA MET A 72 -26.38 14.15 -7.60
C MET A 72 -25.48 13.73 -6.43
N ALA A 73 -25.49 12.45 -6.06
CA ALA A 73 -24.60 11.91 -5.03
C ALA A 73 -23.13 12.01 -5.48
N ASP A 74 -22.80 11.69 -6.74
CA ASP A 74 -21.44 11.86 -7.27
C ASP A 74 -21.02 13.34 -7.29
N GLY A 75 -21.91 14.22 -7.74
CA GLY A 75 -21.67 15.67 -7.72
C GLY A 75 -21.45 16.22 -6.30
N LEU A 76 -22.24 15.76 -5.33
CA LEU A 76 -22.08 16.13 -3.93
C LEU A 76 -20.75 15.60 -3.36
N ALA A 77 -20.41 14.33 -3.61
CA ALA A 77 -19.14 13.75 -3.17
C ALA A 77 -17.93 14.52 -3.69
N ARG A 78 -17.93 14.88 -4.99
CA ARG A 78 -16.86 15.72 -5.58
C ARG A 78 -16.77 17.09 -4.93
N ASN A 79 -17.89 17.70 -4.57
CA ASN A 79 -17.88 18.99 -3.88
C ASN A 79 -17.39 18.87 -2.44
N LEU A 80 -17.76 17.80 -1.73
CA LEU A 80 -17.29 17.54 -0.38
C LEU A 80 -15.78 17.31 -0.30
N ASN A 81 -15.17 16.88 -1.42
CA ASN A 81 -13.72 16.72 -1.56
C ASN A 81 -13.02 17.95 -2.18
N SER A 82 -13.72 19.07 -2.42
CA SER A 82 -13.09 20.26 -3.00
C SER A 82 -12.25 21.00 -1.95
N ASP A 83 -11.23 21.75 -2.40
CA ASP A 83 -10.35 22.51 -1.49
C ASP A 83 -11.14 23.46 -0.57
N ASP A 84 -12.20 24.09 -1.08
CA ASP A 84 -13.10 24.94 -0.29
C ASP A 84 -13.82 24.15 0.82
N ALA A 85 -14.36 22.97 0.50
CA ALA A 85 -15.04 22.13 1.49
C ALA A 85 -14.06 21.60 2.53
N VAL A 86 -12.84 21.23 2.11
CA VAL A 86 -11.75 20.84 3.00
C VAL A 86 -11.40 21.98 3.97
N ALA A 87 -11.31 23.22 3.47
CA ALA A 87 -11.05 24.39 4.29
C ALA A 87 -12.18 24.68 5.28
N ASP A 88 -13.43 24.61 4.82
CA ASP A 88 -14.63 24.80 5.65
C ASP A 88 -14.70 23.73 6.75
N LEU A 89 -14.53 22.45 6.41
CA LEU A 89 -14.53 21.34 7.38
C LEU A 89 -13.42 21.49 8.41
N LYS A 90 -12.22 21.91 7.99
CA LYS A 90 -11.11 22.19 8.91
C LYS A 90 -11.46 23.34 9.86
N SER A 91 -12.14 24.38 9.39
CA SER A 91 -12.62 25.48 10.23
C SER A 91 -13.67 25.02 11.25
N LEU A 92 -14.45 23.98 10.93
CA LEU A 92 -15.42 23.34 11.81
C LEU A 92 -14.79 22.34 12.80
N GLY A 93 -13.48 22.12 12.71
CA GLY A 93 -12.74 21.23 13.62
C GLY A 93 -12.63 19.78 13.15
N VAL A 94 -12.89 19.49 11.88
CA VAL A 94 -12.56 18.19 11.27
C VAL A 94 -11.04 18.03 11.25
N THR A 95 -10.59 16.90 11.78
CA THR A 95 -9.16 16.53 11.84
C THR A 95 -8.90 15.28 11.02
N GLY A 96 -7.68 15.17 10.50
CA GLY A 96 -7.29 14.05 9.64
C GLY A 96 -7.73 14.21 8.19
N GLN A 97 -7.63 13.11 7.45
CA GLN A 97 -8.04 13.02 6.05
C GLN A 97 -9.52 12.64 5.98
N HIS A 98 -10.29 13.32 5.16
CA HIS A 98 -11.69 12.99 4.90
C HIS A 98 -11.89 12.69 3.42
N GLU A 99 -12.86 11.83 3.13
CA GLU A 99 -13.19 11.44 1.77
C GLU A 99 -14.70 11.13 1.70
N ALA A 100 -15.36 11.75 0.73
CA ALA A 100 -16.69 11.37 0.27
C ALA A 100 -16.60 10.62 -1.06
N LYS A 101 -17.29 9.49 -1.19
CA LYS A 101 -17.42 8.79 -2.47
C LYS A 101 -18.74 8.04 -2.58
N ILE A 102 -19.14 7.66 -3.80
CA ILE A 102 -20.20 6.67 -3.98
C ILE A 102 -19.76 5.35 -3.33
N ALA A 103 -20.69 4.72 -2.60
CA ALA A 103 -20.43 3.46 -1.94
C ALA A 103 -20.10 2.36 -2.98
N ASP A 104 -19.04 1.59 -2.72
CA ASP A 104 -18.60 0.57 -3.67
C ASP A 104 -19.68 -0.52 -3.82
N ASN A 105 -19.93 -0.96 -5.05
CA ASN A 105 -20.97 -1.97 -5.38
C ASN A 105 -22.40 -1.56 -4.98
N ALA A 106 -22.67 -0.28 -4.80
CA ALA A 106 -24.01 0.21 -4.50
C ALA A 106 -24.90 0.20 -5.75
N GLN A 107 -26.11 -0.36 -5.62
CA GLN A 107 -27.18 -0.27 -6.64
C GLN A 107 -28.14 0.90 -6.38
N GLY A 108 -27.62 2.02 -5.87
CA GLY A 108 -28.41 3.20 -5.51
C GLY A 108 -27.54 4.40 -5.15
N PRO A 109 -28.15 5.54 -4.79
CA PRO A 109 -27.46 6.80 -4.49
C PRO A 109 -26.86 6.80 -3.07
N PHE A 110 -26.11 5.74 -2.74
CA PHE A 110 -25.42 5.59 -1.47
C PHE A 110 -24.03 6.20 -1.55
N MET A 111 -23.63 6.91 -0.49
CA MET A 111 -22.31 7.49 -0.34
C MET A 111 -21.68 7.01 0.95
N TRP A 112 -20.38 6.76 0.90
CA TRP A 112 -19.55 6.65 2.09
C TRP A 112 -18.91 8.00 2.35
N LEU A 113 -19.06 8.45 3.59
CA LEU A 113 -18.31 9.56 4.13
C LEU A 113 -17.36 8.96 5.15
N SER A 114 -16.06 9.19 4.99
CA SER A 114 -15.06 8.58 5.84
C SER A 114 -14.07 9.63 6.33
N VAL A 115 -13.60 9.44 7.56
CA VAL A 115 -12.53 10.24 8.15
C VAL A 115 -11.48 9.30 8.72
N THR A 116 -10.23 9.59 8.44
CA THR A 116 -9.06 8.83 8.89
C THR A 116 -8.09 9.75 9.65
N GLY A 117 -7.63 9.31 10.81
CA GLY A 117 -6.72 10.08 11.67
C GLY A 117 -6.09 9.24 12.77
N THR A 118 -5.27 9.83 13.62
CA THR A 118 -4.50 9.10 14.66
C THR A 118 -5.15 9.11 16.04
N ASP A 119 -6.11 10.01 16.29
CA ASP A 119 -6.91 10.05 17.53
C ASP A 119 -8.33 9.52 17.25
N PRO A 120 -8.71 8.36 17.83
CA PRO A 120 -10.04 7.79 17.64
C PRO A 120 -11.18 8.76 18.02
N ALA A 121 -11.06 9.48 19.13
CA ALA A 121 -12.13 10.37 19.58
C ALA A 121 -12.34 11.54 18.60
N ALA A 122 -11.24 12.12 18.14
CA ALA A 122 -11.28 13.18 17.13
C ALA A 122 -11.81 12.67 15.78
N VAL A 123 -11.46 11.45 15.37
CA VAL A 123 -11.94 10.84 14.12
C VAL A 123 -13.45 10.64 14.14
N LEU A 124 -14.02 10.10 15.22
CA LEU A 124 -15.48 9.92 15.35
C LEU A 124 -16.21 11.27 15.26
N LYS A 125 -15.75 12.25 16.06
CA LYS A 125 -16.34 13.59 16.06
C LYS A 125 -16.23 14.27 14.69
N SER A 126 -15.11 14.05 14.00
CA SER A 126 -14.89 14.59 12.66
C SER A 126 -15.84 13.99 11.63
N ASP A 127 -16.14 12.70 11.70
CA ASP A 127 -17.12 12.03 10.82
C ASP A 127 -18.57 12.48 11.11
N GLU A 128 -18.92 12.73 12.38
CA GLU A 128 -20.19 13.37 12.76
C GLU A 128 -20.35 14.76 12.13
N ILE A 129 -19.31 15.60 12.26
CA ILE A 129 -19.29 16.94 11.64
C ILE A 129 -19.36 16.83 10.12
N PHE A 130 -18.62 15.90 9.52
CA PHE A 130 -18.56 15.72 8.07
C PHE A 130 -19.92 15.27 7.51
N THR A 131 -20.60 14.35 8.21
CA THR A 131 -21.94 13.90 7.83
C THR A 131 -22.95 15.05 7.91
N ALA A 132 -22.94 15.84 8.98
CA ALA A 132 -23.82 17.00 9.12
C ALA A 132 -23.52 18.07 8.05
N TYR A 133 -22.24 18.28 7.75
CA TYR A 133 -21.81 19.20 6.70
C TYR A 133 -22.29 18.76 5.31
N ALA A 134 -22.27 17.45 5.01
CA ALA A 134 -22.82 16.90 3.77
C ALA A 134 -24.30 17.21 3.58
N GLU A 135 -25.11 17.09 4.65
CA GLU A 135 -26.53 17.44 4.62
C GLU A 135 -26.73 18.93 4.33
N LYS A 136 -26.01 19.78 5.05
CA LYS A 136 -26.05 21.23 4.87
C LYS A 136 -25.66 21.60 3.44
N ARG A 137 -24.62 20.97 2.89
CA ARG A 137 -24.14 21.28 1.54
C ARG A 137 -25.15 20.90 0.46
N LEU A 138 -25.81 19.75 0.62
CA LEU A 138 -26.93 19.36 -0.23
C LEU A 138 -28.07 20.40 -0.18
N GLN A 139 -28.40 20.89 1.00
CA GLN A 139 -29.43 21.92 1.18
C GLN A 139 -29.04 23.24 0.52
N GLU A 140 -27.77 23.65 0.65
CA GLU A 140 -27.24 24.86 0.02
C GLU A 140 -27.32 24.80 -1.51
N PHE A 141 -26.98 23.67 -2.11
CA PHE A 141 -27.10 23.49 -3.57
C PHE A 141 -28.52 23.72 -4.07
N GLN A 142 -29.49 23.17 -3.36
CA GLN A 142 -30.90 23.28 -3.75
C GLN A 142 -31.47 24.67 -3.48
N THR A 143 -31.04 25.30 -2.38
CA THR A 143 -31.44 26.67 -2.04
C THR A 143 -30.89 27.66 -3.05
N LYS A 144 -29.63 27.51 -3.49
CA LYS A 144 -29.03 28.33 -4.55
C LYS A 144 -29.78 28.22 -5.89
N GLN A 145 -30.41 27.08 -6.15
CA GLN A 145 -31.25 26.86 -7.33
C GLN A 145 -32.73 27.24 -7.10
N SER A 146 -33.07 27.85 -5.96
CA SER A 146 -34.44 28.25 -5.60
C SER A 146 -35.45 27.10 -5.66
N VAL A 147 -35.01 25.88 -5.31
CA VAL A 147 -35.88 24.71 -5.26
C VAL A 147 -36.88 24.88 -4.13
N THR A 148 -38.17 24.67 -4.41
CA THR A 148 -39.22 24.74 -3.37
C THR A 148 -39.04 23.63 -2.33
N PRO A 149 -39.37 23.85 -1.04
CA PRO A 149 -39.11 22.86 0.03
C PRO A 149 -39.69 21.46 -0.24
N GLU A 150 -40.87 21.37 -0.85
CA GLU A 150 -41.48 20.06 -1.17
C GLU A 150 -40.79 19.32 -2.32
N ALA A 151 -40.08 20.05 -3.18
CA ALA A 151 -39.32 19.53 -4.32
C ALA A 151 -37.85 19.26 -3.98
N MET A 152 -37.40 19.55 -2.74
CA MET A 152 -36.02 19.28 -2.35
C MET A 152 -35.77 17.78 -2.17
N ILE A 153 -34.70 17.28 -2.78
CA ILE A 153 -34.09 16.00 -2.43
C ILE A 153 -33.55 16.07 -1.00
N ARG A 154 -33.54 14.92 -0.33
CA ARG A 154 -33.16 14.81 1.08
C ARG A 154 -31.99 13.86 1.21
N MET A 155 -31.22 14.01 2.28
CA MET A 155 -30.23 13.01 2.68
C MET A 155 -30.81 12.20 3.83
N ALA A 156 -30.50 10.90 3.88
CA ALA A 156 -30.81 10.05 5.01
C ALA A 156 -29.58 9.23 5.39
N THR A 157 -29.27 9.20 6.67
CA THR A 157 -28.19 8.38 7.22
C THR A 157 -28.69 6.95 7.39
N ILE A 158 -28.07 6.02 6.66
CA ILE A 158 -28.37 4.58 6.73
C ILE A 158 -27.52 3.92 7.80
N VAL A 159 -26.23 4.27 7.82
CA VAL A 159 -25.29 3.85 8.86
C VAL A 159 -24.70 5.13 9.46
N PRO A 160 -24.97 5.44 10.73
CA PRO A 160 -24.37 6.61 11.38
C PRO A 160 -22.85 6.45 11.49
N PRO A 161 -22.11 7.53 11.78
CA PRO A 161 -20.68 7.45 12.12
C PRO A 161 -20.41 6.31 13.09
N GLN A 162 -19.56 5.38 12.68
CA GLN A 162 -19.26 4.17 13.44
C GLN A 162 -18.07 4.39 14.39
N LYS A 163 -17.94 3.55 15.41
CA LYS A 163 -16.76 3.58 16.28
C LYS A 163 -15.48 3.39 15.42
N PRO A 164 -14.47 4.27 15.55
CA PRO A 164 -13.30 4.20 14.69
C PRO A 164 -12.54 2.89 14.79
N GLU A 165 -12.24 2.28 13.66
CA GLU A 165 -11.51 1.02 13.56
C GLU A 165 -10.06 1.25 13.16
N ALA A 166 -9.14 0.52 13.81
CA ALA A 166 -7.71 0.61 13.54
C ALA A 166 -7.34 0.03 12.16
N GLN A 167 -6.78 0.87 11.30
CA GLN A 167 -6.33 0.54 9.95
C GLN A 167 -4.92 -0.06 9.98
N THR A 168 -4.79 -1.28 10.48
CA THR A 168 -3.47 -1.93 10.67
C THR A 168 -2.94 -2.64 9.43
N LYS A 169 -3.80 -2.96 8.46
CA LYS A 169 -3.44 -3.73 7.26
C LYS A 169 -2.32 -3.09 6.47
N THR A 170 -2.47 -1.82 6.09
CA THR A 170 -1.48 -1.09 5.30
C THR A 170 -0.17 -0.89 6.06
N ARG A 171 -0.27 -0.53 7.35
CA ARG A 171 0.89 -0.41 8.26
C ARG A 171 1.67 -1.72 8.33
N LEU A 172 1.00 -2.86 8.47
CA LEU A 172 1.64 -4.17 8.52
C LEU A 172 2.26 -4.56 7.17
N GLN A 173 1.60 -4.26 6.05
CA GLN A 173 2.17 -4.47 4.71
C GLN A 173 3.49 -3.73 4.53
N TYR A 174 3.55 -2.44 4.90
CA TYR A 174 4.79 -1.67 4.79
C TYR A 174 5.91 -2.19 5.70
N LEU A 175 5.57 -2.63 6.92
CA LEU A 175 6.57 -3.24 7.82
C LEU A 175 7.12 -4.55 7.28
N ILE A 176 6.25 -5.41 6.73
CA ILE A 176 6.66 -6.66 6.09
C ILE A 176 7.54 -6.36 4.87
N MET A 177 7.16 -5.40 4.02
CA MET A 177 7.95 -5.00 2.85
C MET A 177 9.33 -4.46 3.25
N ALA A 178 9.40 -3.60 4.27
CA ALA A 178 10.65 -3.06 4.77
C ALA A 178 11.56 -4.16 5.34
N GLY A 179 11.00 -5.08 6.13
CA GLY A 179 11.72 -6.24 6.66
C GLY A 179 12.23 -7.18 5.57
N ALA A 180 11.40 -7.47 4.57
CA ALA A 180 11.77 -8.31 3.42
C ALA A 180 12.88 -7.65 2.59
N LEU A 181 12.80 -6.34 2.34
CA LEU A 181 13.83 -5.60 1.62
C LEU A 181 15.17 -5.63 2.38
N GLY A 182 15.16 -5.36 3.69
CA GLY A 182 16.37 -5.41 4.51
C GLY A 182 16.97 -6.82 4.59
N PHE A 183 16.14 -7.85 4.62
CA PHE A 183 16.56 -9.24 4.52
C PHE A 183 17.27 -9.53 3.19
N VAL A 184 16.67 -9.14 2.06
CA VAL A 184 17.27 -9.31 0.72
C VAL A 184 18.60 -8.55 0.61
N LEU A 185 18.65 -7.29 1.07
CA LEU A 185 19.89 -6.50 1.07
C LEU A 185 20.99 -7.15 1.93
N SER A 186 20.63 -7.73 3.08
CA SER A 186 21.55 -8.47 3.94
C SER A 186 22.12 -9.71 3.24
N LEU A 187 21.29 -10.46 2.51
CA LEU A 187 21.74 -11.59 1.70
C LEU A 187 22.66 -11.13 0.56
N VAL A 188 22.27 -10.11 -0.19
CA VAL A 188 23.08 -9.55 -1.29
C VAL A 188 24.45 -9.10 -0.78
N ALA A 189 24.50 -8.37 0.34
CA ALA A 189 25.76 -7.96 0.97
C ALA A 189 26.63 -9.16 1.36
N THR A 190 26.01 -10.21 1.93
CA THR A 190 26.70 -11.44 2.33
C THR A 190 27.33 -12.14 1.12
N PHE A 191 26.58 -12.30 0.03
CA PHE A 191 27.09 -12.90 -1.22
C PHE A 191 28.13 -12.03 -1.91
N PHE A 192 27.96 -10.70 -1.90
CA PHE A 192 28.93 -9.76 -2.47
C PHE A 192 30.28 -9.84 -1.76
N VAL A 193 30.29 -9.91 -0.42
CA VAL A 193 31.52 -10.08 0.37
C VAL A 193 32.19 -11.43 0.07
N GLU A 194 31.42 -12.49 -0.09
CA GLU A 194 31.95 -13.80 -0.48
C GLU A 194 32.55 -13.78 -1.90
N ALA A 195 31.85 -13.21 -2.88
CA ALA A 195 32.30 -13.10 -4.26
C ALA A 195 33.58 -12.27 -4.39
N ARG A 196 33.66 -11.13 -3.68
CA ARG A 196 34.85 -10.26 -3.70
C ARG A 196 36.09 -10.91 -3.07
N ARG A 197 35.91 -11.79 -2.07
CA ARG A 197 37.01 -12.58 -1.48
C ARG A 197 37.39 -13.80 -2.30
N ARG A 198 36.50 -14.30 -3.17
CA ARG A 198 36.84 -15.24 -4.25
C ARG A 198 37.44 -14.48 -5.44
N ARG A 199 38.52 -13.72 -5.23
CA ARG A 199 39.29 -13.19 -6.37
C ARG A 199 39.80 -14.37 -7.22
N PRO A 200 39.57 -14.42 -8.53
CA PRO A 200 40.22 -15.39 -9.40
C PRO A 200 41.70 -14.98 -9.51
N GLY A 201 42.59 -15.71 -8.85
CA GLY A 201 43.98 -15.27 -8.75
C GLY A 201 44.99 -16.26 -8.19
N ARG A 202 45.05 -17.47 -8.76
CA ARG A 202 46.26 -18.28 -9.09
C ARG A 202 45.82 -19.71 -9.47
N HIS A 203 45.60 -20.00 -10.75
CA HIS A 203 46.59 -20.60 -11.66
C HIS A 203 47.23 -21.89 -11.13
N ARG A 204 46.97 -23.00 -11.83
CA ARG A 204 48.08 -23.75 -12.43
C ARG A 204 47.76 -23.93 -13.93
N PRO A 205 48.37 -23.14 -14.82
CA PRO A 205 48.42 -23.52 -16.22
C PRO A 205 49.32 -24.76 -16.28
N ALA A 206 48.87 -25.78 -17.00
CA ALA A 206 49.71 -26.90 -17.36
C ALA A 206 50.88 -26.35 -18.20
N PRO A 207 52.15 -26.73 -17.93
CA PRO A 207 53.23 -26.38 -18.81
C PRO A 207 53.09 -27.20 -20.10
N GLU A 208 52.63 -26.54 -21.16
CA GLU A 208 52.74 -27.04 -22.53
C GLU A 208 53.85 -26.23 -23.20
N GLY A 209 54.98 -26.89 -23.46
CA GLY A 209 56.11 -26.28 -24.18
C GLY A 209 57.48 -26.84 -23.81
N ALA A 210 57.77 -28.08 -24.23
CA ALA A 210 59.15 -28.55 -24.41
C ALA A 210 59.22 -29.63 -25.51
N ALA A 211 59.24 -29.17 -26.77
CA ALA A 211 59.87 -29.85 -27.90
C ALA A 211 60.17 -28.78 -28.98
N PRO A 212 61.17 -28.90 -29.87
CA PRO A 212 62.16 -29.98 -30.05
C PRO A 212 63.62 -29.47 -30.10
N ALA A 213 64.59 -30.36 -29.92
CA ALA A 213 65.96 -30.15 -30.40
C ALA A 213 66.40 -31.41 -31.16
N ALA A 214 66.39 -31.30 -32.48
CA ALA A 214 67.13 -32.18 -33.36
C ALA A 214 68.60 -31.74 -33.36
N ASP A 215 69.52 -32.67 -33.11
CA ASP A 215 70.66 -32.93 -34.01
C ASP A 215 71.64 -33.93 -33.40
N GLY A 216 72.13 -34.83 -34.25
CA GLY A 216 73.46 -35.44 -34.08
C GLY A 216 73.50 -36.92 -33.69
N SER A 217 73.23 -37.81 -34.64
CA SER A 217 73.89 -39.12 -34.69
C SER A 217 75.43 -38.93 -34.65
N PRO A 218 76.15 -39.86 -34.01
CA PRO A 218 76.81 -40.87 -34.82
C PRO A 218 76.70 -42.29 -34.24
N ALA A 219 76.55 -43.26 -35.15
CA ALA A 219 76.86 -44.66 -34.90
C ALA A 219 78.38 -44.83 -34.65
N PRO A 220 78.80 -45.86 -33.91
CA PRO A 220 79.31 -47.02 -34.65
C PRO A 220 78.99 -48.41 -34.04
N ALA A 221 78.90 -49.37 -34.96
CA ALA A 221 79.43 -50.74 -34.92
C ALA A 221 79.19 -51.68 -33.70
N GLY A 222 78.32 -52.68 -33.93
CA GLY A 222 78.72 -54.10 -33.99
C GLY A 222 78.97 -54.89 -32.69
N ILE A 223 78.25 -56.01 -32.50
CA ILE A 223 78.74 -57.41 -32.53
C ILE A 223 77.76 -58.37 -31.77
N ALA A 224 77.38 -59.44 -32.48
CA ALA A 224 77.02 -60.82 -32.07
C ALA A 224 75.89 -61.15 -31.07
N GLY A 225 74.91 -61.96 -31.54
CA GLY A 225 74.96 -63.41 -31.30
C GLY A 225 74.05 -64.04 -30.24
N ALA A 226 73.19 -64.95 -30.72
CA ALA A 226 72.67 -66.18 -30.08
C ALA A 226 71.58 -66.09 -28.98
N ARG A 227 70.34 -66.43 -29.34
CA ARG A 227 69.76 -67.78 -29.13
C ARG A 227 68.41 -67.92 -29.84
#